data_AF-S6U5B6-F1
#
_entry.id   AF-S6U5B6-F1
#
_cell.length_a   1.000
_cell.length_b   1.000
_cell.length_c   1.000
_cell.angle_alpha   90.00
_cell.angle_beta   90.00
_cell.angle_gamma   90.00
#
_symmetry.space_group_name_H-M   'P 1'
#
loop_
_entity.id
_entity.type
_entity.pdbx_description
1 polymer ?
#
loop_
_entity_poly.entity_id
_entity_poly.type
_entity_poly.pdbx_seq_one_letter_code
_entity_poly.pdbx_strand_id
1 'polypeptide(L)'
;MRIEPRPLPDTLPFLGDLPPLLTRLYAARGVACEAELDKSLARLIPYQQLKGIDAAVDLLVTALREGQRMLIVGDFDADGATASTVGVLGLRLLGAAHVDYLVPNRFEYGYGLTPEIVEVALQREPQLLITVDNGISSVEGVAAAKAAGLQVLVTDHHLPGHELPAADAIVNPNQPGCTFPSKSLAGVGVIFYVLMALRARLRDTGWFDQRAQPNLGELLD
;
A
#
# COMPACT_ATOMS: atom_id res chain seq x y z
N MET A 1 26.70 -25.93 -7.41
CA MET A 1 25.95 -25.16 -6.39
C MET A 1 26.64 -25.39 -5.05
N ARG A 2 27.29 -24.37 -4.47
CA ARG A 2 27.92 -24.48 -3.15
C ARG A 2 26.86 -24.13 -2.11
N ILE A 3 26.56 -25.05 -1.19
CA ILE A 3 25.65 -24.77 -0.07
C ILE A 3 26.49 -24.07 1.00
N GLU A 4 26.22 -22.80 1.25
CA GLU A 4 26.86 -22.04 2.31
C GLU A 4 26.02 -22.08 3.59
N PRO A 5 26.59 -22.51 4.74
CA PRO A 5 25.88 -22.48 6.02
C PRO A 5 25.65 -21.04 6.45
N ARG A 6 24.45 -20.74 6.96
CA ARG A 6 24.22 -19.46 7.64
C ARG A 6 24.90 -19.48 9.02
N PRO A 7 25.61 -18.40 9.41
CA PRO A 7 26.16 -18.29 10.75
C PRO A 7 25.04 -18.26 11.80
N LEU A 8 25.31 -18.85 12.96
CA LEU A 8 24.46 -18.75 14.13
C LEU A 8 24.98 -17.65 15.06
N PRO A 9 24.11 -16.99 15.83
CA PRO A 9 24.57 -16.12 16.92
C PRO A 9 25.26 -16.95 18.01
N ASP A 10 26.21 -16.33 18.73
CA ASP A 10 26.96 -16.97 19.82
C ASP A 10 26.03 -17.51 20.92
N THR A 11 24.90 -16.82 21.15
CA THR A 11 23.86 -17.23 22.08
C THR A 11 22.53 -17.32 21.33
N LEU A 12 21.85 -18.47 21.47
CA LEU A 12 20.52 -18.63 20.89
C LEU A 12 19.49 -17.79 21.67
N PRO A 13 18.59 -17.08 20.98
CA PRO A 13 17.53 -16.32 21.63
C PRO A 13 16.48 -17.26 22.26
N PHE A 14 15.80 -16.76 23.29
CA PHE A 14 14.59 -17.41 23.78
C PHE A 14 13.42 -17.05 22.87
N LEU A 15 12.82 -18.08 22.25
CA LEU A 15 11.74 -17.95 21.27
C LEU A 15 10.48 -18.75 21.71
N GLY A 16 10.25 -18.86 23.02
CA GLY A 16 9.18 -19.68 23.59
C GLY A 16 9.48 -21.19 23.54
N ASP A 17 8.43 -22.00 23.67
CA ASP A 17 8.48 -23.48 23.69
C ASP A 17 8.63 -24.09 22.27
N LEU A 18 9.56 -23.56 21.48
CA LEU A 18 9.88 -24.10 20.17
C LEU A 18 10.88 -25.28 20.27
N PRO A 19 10.74 -26.31 19.40
CA PRO A 19 11.77 -27.33 19.23
C PRO A 19 13.16 -26.72 18.97
N PRO A 20 14.25 -27.28 19.54
CA PRO A 20 15.60 -26.71 19.41
C PRO A 20 16.07 -26.47 17.97
N LEU A 21 15.62 -27.29 17.01
CA LEU A 21 15.89 -27.10 15.59
C LEU A 21 15.25 -25.80 15.06
N LEU A 22 14.00 -25.54 15.41
CA LEU A 22 13.30 -24.32 14.98
C LEU A 22 13.96 -23.08 15.59
N THR A 23 14.34 -23.11 16.87
CA THR A 23 15.07 -22.01 17.52
C THR A 23 16.37 -21.68 16.79
N ARG A 24 17.16 -22.69 16.42
CA ARG A 24 18.38 -22.50 15.62
C ARG A 24 18.10 -21.94 14.23
N LEU A 25 17.06 -22.43 13.56
CA LEU A 25 16.68 -21.99 12.22
C LEU A 25 16.17 -20.55 12.19
N TYR A 26 15.43 -20.11 13.21
CA TYR A 26 14.98 -18.73 13.34
C TYR A 26 16.12 -17.79 13.72
N ALA A 27 16.98 -18.19 14.67
CA ALA A 27 18.17 -17.44 15.04
C ALA A 27 19.11 -17.22 13.82
N ALA A 28 19.32 -18.25 12.99
CA ALA A 28 20.08 -18.14 11.74
C ALA A 28 19.45 -17.20 10.68
N ARG A 29 18.19 -16.82 10.86
CA ARG A 29 17.46 -15.85 10.01
C ARG A 29 17.35 -14.47 10.65
N GLY A 30 17.98 -14.26 11.81
CA GLY A 30 17.99 -12.98 12.51
C GLY A 30 16.82 -12.75 13.44
N VAL A 31 15.99 -13.77 13.71
CA VAL A 31 14.92 -13.65 14.71
C VAL A 31 15.53 -13.60 16.09
N ALA A 32 15.30 -12.52 16.84
CA ALA A 32 15.98 -12.23 18.10
C ALA A 32 15.10 -12.44 19.35
N CYS A 33 13.78 -12.46 19.21
CA CYS A 33 12.87 -12.66 20.33
C CYS A 33 11.54 -13.31 19.92
N GLU A 34 10.82 -13.89 20.89
CA GLU A 34 9.52 -14.51 20.68
C GLU A 34 8.49 -13.56 20.03
N ALA A 35 8.55 -12.26 20.35
CA ALA A 35 7.62 -11.26 19.81
C ALA A 35 7.73 -11.09 18.29
N GLU A 36 8.85 -11.44 17.66
CA GLU A 36 9.03 -11.41 16.20
C GLU A 36 8.36 -12.59 15.49
N LEU A 37 7.90 -13.60 16.24
CA LEU A 37 7.16 -14.74 15.72
C LEU A 37 5.64 -14.51 15.71
N ASP A 38 5.19 -13.45 16.39
CA ASP A 38 3.78 -13.10 16.49
C ASP A 38 3.31 -12.44 15.18
N LYS A 39 2.48 -13.19 14.45
CA LYS A 39 1.92 -12.81 13.14
C LYS A 39 0.56 -12.14 13.26
N SER A 40 0.12 -11.81 14.48
CA SER A 40 -1.16 -11.15 14.68
C SER A 40 -1.13 -9.71 14.16
N LEU A 41 -2.31 -9.18 13.83
CA LEU A 41 -2.44 -7.78 13.40
C LEU A 41 -1.95 -6.78 14.45
N ALA A 42 -1.91 -7.16 15.73
CA ALA A 42 -1.37 -6.33 16.81
C ALA A 42 0.14 -6.07 16.67
N ARG A 43 0.84 -6.86 15.84
CA ARG A 43 2.27 -6.70 15.53
C ARG A 43 2.55 -6.03 14.20
N LEU A 44 1.53 -5.54 13.50
CA LEU A 44 1.78 -4.69 12.34
C LEU A 44 2.62 -3.48 12.74
N ILE A 45 3.57 -3.14 11.88
CA ILE A 45 4.47 -2.01 12.09
C ILE A 45 3.62 -0.72 12.10
N PRO A 46 3.88 0.25 12.99
CA PRO A 46 3.13 1.50 13.00
C PRO A 46 3.16 2.21 11.64
N TYR A 47 1.98 2.48 11.06
CA TYR A 47 1.86 3.09 9.74
C TYR A 47 2.48 4.50 9.67
N GLN A 48 2.65 5.17 10.81
CA GLN A 48 3.29 6.49 10.91
C GLN A 48 4.74 6.48 10.43
N GLN A 49 5.37 5.31 10.33
CA GLN A 49 6.71 5.16 9.77
C GLN A 49 6.73 5.10 8.23
N LEU A 50 5.56 4.96 7.57
CA LEU A 50 5.44 5.07 6.12
C LEU A 50 5.49 6.54 5.71
N LYS A 51 6.55 6.93 4.99
CA LYS A 51 6.66 8.25 4.40
C LYS A 51 5.49 8.49 3.44
N GLY A 52 4.90 9.68 3.53
CA GLY A 52 3.76 10.12 2.70
C GLY A 52 2.38 9.69 3.19
N ILE A 53 2.29 8.92 4.28
CA ILE A 53 1.01 8.40 4.78
C ILE A 53 0.04 9.51 5.19
N ASP A 54 0.53 10.60 5.80
CA ASP A 54 -0.33 11.71 6.23
C ASP A 54 -0.93 12.45 5.02
N ALA A 55 -0.12 12.75 4.01
CA ALA A 55 -0.59 13.40 2.78
C ALA A 55 -1.61 12.52 2.02
N ALA A 56 -1.38 11.20 1.98
CA ALA A 56 -2.32 10.26 1.39
C ALA A 56 -3.65 10.24 2.14
N VAL A 57 -3.61 10.24 3.48
CA VAL A 57 -4.82 10.27 4.32
C VAL A 57 -5.57 11.59 4.15
N ASP A 58 -4.89 12.73 4.13
CA ASP A 58 -5.53 14.05 3.94
C ASP A 58 -6.24 14.13 2.58
N LEU A 59 -5.62 13.59 1.54
CA LEU A 59 -6.18 13.49 0.19
C LEU A 59 -7.45 12.63 0.18
N LEU A 60 -7.40 11.44 0.79
CA LEU A 60 -8.53 10.52 0.85
C LEU A 60 -9.67 11.03 1.75
N VAL A 61 -9.36 11.71 2.86
CA VAL A 61 -10.38 12.37 3.70
C VAL A 61 -11.12 13.45 2.91
N THR A 62 -10.39 14.24 2.12
CA THR A 62 -10.98 15.26 1.24
C THR A 62 -11.87 14.60 0.20
N ALA A 63 -11.38 13.57 -0.50
CA ALA A 63 -12.15 12.82 -1.49
C ALA A 63 -13.44 12.22 -0.91
N LEU A 64 -13.39 11.65 0.30
CA LEU A 64 -14.56 11.12 1.00
C LEU A 64 -15.59 12.21 1.36
N ARG A 65 -15.13 13.35 1.87
CA ARG A 65 -16.01 14.46 2.29
C ARG A 65 -16.68 15.15 1.11
N GLU A 66 -15.95 15.30 0.00
CA GLU A 66 -16.44 15.95 -1.21
C GLU A 66 -17.20 14.98 -2.14
N GLY A 67 -17.23 13.68 -1.82
CA GLY A 67 -17.89 12.69 -2.67
C GLY A 67 -17.20 12.52 -4.03
N GLN A 68 -15.87 12.69 -4.07
CA GLN A 68 -15.09 12.56 -5.30
C GLN A 68 -15.14 11.13 -5.84
N ARG A 69 -15.13 11.00 -7.19
CA ARG A 69 -14.93 9.75 -7.90
C ARG A 69 -13.46 9.38 -7.84
N MET A 70 -13.19 8.26 -7.21
CA MET A 70 -11.88 7.66 -7.10
C MET A 70 -11.74 6.54 -8.12
N LEU A 71 -10.62 6.51 -8.84
CA LEU A 71 -10.29 5.41 -9.75
C LEU A 71 -9.00 4.75 -9.29
N ILE A 72 -9.09 3.46 -8.98
CA ILE A 72 -7.94 2.62 -8.66
C ILE A 72 -7.30 2.13 -9.97
N VAL A 73 -6.01 2.39 -10.18
CA VAL A 73 -5.25 1.86 -11.31
C VAL A 73 -4.28 0.80 -10.79
N GLY A 74 -4.63 -0.47 -11.02
CA GLY A 74 -3.90 -1.61 -10.51
C GLY A 74 -2.95 -2.25 -11.51
N ASP A 75 -2.12 -3.15 -11.00
CA ASP A 75 -1.32 -4.05 -11.83
C ASP A 75 -2.08 -5.37 -12.14
N PHE A 76 -1.61 -6.12 -13.14
CA PHE A 76 -2.29 -7.32 -13.66
C PHE A 76 -1.96 -8.62 -12.93
N ASP A 77 -0.96 -8.61 -12.04
CA ASP A 77 -0.55 -9.80 -11.31
C ASP A 77 -1.37 -10.03 -10.03
N ALA A 78 -0.99 -11.02 -9.22
CA ALA A 78 -1.74 -11.34 -8.01
C ALA A 78 -1.69 -10.21 -6.97
N ASP A 79 -0.58 -9.49 -6.86
CA ASP A 79 -0.43 -8.38 -5.92
C ASP A 79 -1.29 -7.20 -6.40
N GLY A 80 -1.16 -6.80 -7.66
CA GLY A 80 -1.99 -5.75 -8.26
C GLY A 80 -3.49 -6.02 -8.22
N ALA A 81 -3.92 -7.25 -8.51
CA ALA A 81 -5.33 -7.65 -8.48
C ALA A 81 -5.91 -7.63 -7.04
N THR A 82 -5.15 -8.13 -6.06
CA THR A 82 -5.58 -8.12 -4.66
C THR A 82 -5.52 -6.72 -4.07
N ALA A 83 -4.50 -5.92 -4.39
CA ALA A 83 -4.39 -4.51 -4.01
C ALA A 83 -5.56 -3.68 -4.56
N SER A 84 -5.95 -3.92 -5.83
CA SER A 84 -7.12 -3.28 -6.43
C SER A 84 -8.39 -3.62 -5.69
N THR A 85 -8.57 -4.91 -5.36
CA THR A 85 -9.74 -5.40 -4.64
C THR A 85 -9.83 -4.79 -3.24
N VAL A 86 -8.73 -4.84 -2.47
CA VAL A 86 -8.63 -4.25 -1.12
C VAL A 86 -8.85 -2.74 -1.17
N GLY A 87 -8.27 -2.03 -2.14
CA GLY A 87 -8.48 -0.60 -2.33
C GLY A 87 -9.95 -0.25 -2.59
N VAL A 88 -10.60 -0.94 -3.53
CA VAL A 88 -12.01 -0.71 -3.87
C VAL A 88 -12.93 -1.03 -2.70
N LEU A 89 -12.80 -2.23 -2.12
CA LEU A 89 -13.66 -2.67 -1.02
C LEU A 89 -13.43 -1.82 0.23
N GLY A 90 -12.17 -1.54 0.57
CA GLY A 90 -11.79 -0.76 1.74
C GLY A 90 -12.28 0.69 1.67
N LEU A 91 -12.12 1.37 0.53
CA LEU A 91 -12.62 2.74 0.39
C LEU A 91 -14.14 2.79 0.48
N ARG A 92 -14.85 1.83 -0.13
CA ARG A 92 -16.32 1.72 -0.02
C ARG A 92 -16.77 1.44 1.42
N LEU A 93 -16.11 0.51 2.11
CA LEU A 93 -16.34 0.22 3.54
C LEU A 93 -16.16 1.47 4.41
N LEU A 94 -15.23 2.36 4.07
CA LEU A 94 -14.97 3.61 4.78
C LEU A 94 -15.92 4.76 4.36
N GLY A 95 -16.84 4.52 3.44
CA GLY A 95 -17.92 5.44 3.07
C GLY A 95 -17.71 6.18 1.76
N ALA A 96 -16.79 5.74 0.90
CA ALA A 96 -16.65 6.30 -0.44
C ALA A 96 -17.88 5.95 -1.31
N ALA A 97 -18.54 6.97 -1.86
CA ALA A 97 -19.70 6.79 -2.72
C ALA A 97 -19.34 6.27 -4.12
N HIS A 98 -18.19 6.69 -4.65
CA HIS A 98 -17.78 6.44 -6.03
C HIS A 98 -16.33 5.95 -6.08
N VAL A 99 -16.16 4.64 -6.20
CA VAL A 99 -14.86 4.00 -6.40
C VAL A 99 -14.99 3.02 -7.55
N ASP A 100 -14.21 3.20 -8.60
CA ASP A 100 -14.09 2.27 -9.73
C ASP A 100 -12.63 1.80 -9.85
N TYR A 101 -12.36 0.85 -10.72
CA TYR A 101 -11.00 0.39 -10.98
C TYR A 101 -10.71 0.22 -12.47
N LEU A 102 -9.43 0.27 -12.82
CA LEU A 102 -8.89 0.01 -14.13
C LEU A 102 -7.64 -0.86 -13.98
N VAL A 103 -7.65 -2.05 -14.58
CA VAL A 103 -6.45 -2.88 -14.74
C VAL A 103 -6.08 -2.86 -16.22
N PRO A 104 -4.97 -2.19 -16.60
CA PRO A 104 -4.61 -2.00 -18.00
C PRO A 104 -4.03 -3.27 -18.62
N ASN A 105 -4.22 -3.43 -19.94
CA ASN A 105 -3.55 -4.48 -20.68
C ASN A 105 -2.08 -4.12 -20.90
N ARG A 106 -1.18 -4.81 -20.19
CA ARG A 106 0.27 -4.56 -20.26
C ARG A 106 0.87 -4.70 -21.65
N PHE A 107 0.27 -5.51 -22.52
CA PHE A 107 0.78 -5.73 -23.88
C PHE A 107 0.44 -4.56 -24.81
N GLU A 108 -0.60 -3.80 -24.49
CA GLU A 108 -1.05 -2.66 -25.27
C GLU A 108 -0.48 -1.34 -24.74
N TYR A 109 -0.37 -1.21 -23.41
CA TYR A 109 -0.09 0.08 -22.77
C TYR A 109 1.23 0.11 -21.96
N GLY A 110 1.96 -1.00 -21.90
CA GLY A 110 3.16 -1.10 -21.08
C GLY A 110 2.86 -1.30 -19.58
N TYR A 111 3.86 -1.01 -18.73
CA TYR A 111 3.80 -1.27 -17.30
C TYR A 111 3.54 0.00 -16.47
N GLY A 112 2.70 -0.11 -15.44
CA GLY A 112 2.35 0.99 -14.53
C GLY A 112 1.46 2.05 -15.19
N LEU A 113 1.33 3.20 -14.54
CA LEU A 113 0.56 4.33 -15.08
C LEU A 113 1.33 4.99 -16.24
N THR A 114 0.76 4.97 -17.44
CA THR A 114 1.28 5.66 -18.64
C THR A 114 0.30 6.75 -19.11
N PRO A 115 0.72 7.71 -19.95
CA PRO A 115 -0.19 8.71 -20.53
C PRO A 115 -1.41 8.09 -21.24
N GLU A 116 -1.24 6.98 -21.95
CA GLU A 116 -2.33 6.28 -22.64
C GLU A 116 -3.33 5.68 -21.65
N ILE A 117 -2.85 5.15 -20.51
CA ILE A 117 -3.72 4.66 -19.44
C ILE A 117 -4.48 5.83 -18.79
N VAL A 118 -3.86 7.01 -18.69
CA VAL A 118 -4.55 8.22 -18.23
C VAL A 118 -5.69 8.60 -19.19
N GLU A 119 -5.49 8.52 -20.50
CA GLU A 119 -6.56 8.78 -21.48
C GLU A 119 -7.75 7.83 -21.31
N VAL A 120 -7.48 6.54 -21.05
CA VAL A 120 -8.53 5.54 -20.75
C VAL A 120 -9.19 5.84 -19.40
N ALA A 121 -8.41 6.19 -18.37
CA ALA A 121 -8.90 6.54 -17.04
C ALA A 121 -9.85 7.75 -17.08
N LEU A 122 -9.58 8.75 -17.91
CA LEU A 122 -10.41 9.95 -18.05
C LEU A 122 -11.84 9.65 -18.54
N GLN A 123 -12.06 8.53 -19.23
CA GLN A 123 -13.41 8.08 -19.62
C GLN A 123 -14.28 7.70 -18.41
N ARG A 124 -13.65 7.47 -17.24
CA ARG A 124 -14.32 7.22 -15.96
C ARG A 124 -14.54 8.48 -15.14
N GLU A 125 -14.15 9.64 -15.66
CA GLU A 125 -14.28 10.96 -15.02
C GLU A 125 -13.81 10.98 -13.55
N PRO A 126 -12.63 10.41 -13.21
CA PRO A 126 -12.13 10.47 -11.84
C PRO A 126 -11.76 11.91 -11.47
N GLN A 127 -11.85 12.23 -10.18
CA GLN A 127 -11.18 13.40 -9.61
C GLN A 127 -9.86 13.01 -8.91
N LEU A 128 -9.80 11.78 -8.37
CA LEU A 128 -8.64 11.22 -7.72
C LEU A 128 -8.27 9.87 -8.37
N LEU A 129 -7.05 9.80 -8.92
CA LEU A 129 -6.44 8.56 -9.40
C LEU A 129 -5.55 7.98 -8.28
N ILE A 130 -5.72 6.70 -8.00
CA ILE A 130 -4.97 5.99 -6.97
C ILE A 130 -4.27 4.81 -7.64
N THR A 131 -2.94 4.84 -7.76
CA THR A 131 -2.22 3.64 -8.24
C THR A 131 -2.04 2.66 -7.10
N VAL A 132 -2.20 1.37 -7.39
CA VAL A 132 -1.93 0.28 -6.45
C VAL A 132 -0.98 -0.70 -7.10
N ASP A 133 0.08 -1.08 -6.37
CA ASP A 133 1.13 -1.98 -6.84
C ASP A 133 1.92 -1.47 -8.06
N ASN A 134 1.81 -0.17 -8.35
CA ASN A 134 2.57 0.49 -9.40
C ASN A 134 2.63 2.00 -9.13
N GLY A 135 3.38 2.71 -9.98
CA GLY A 135 3.33 4.16 -10.05
C GLY A 135 4.57 4.87 -9.54
N ILE A 136 5.44 4.24 -8.72
CA ILE A 136 6.64 4.91 -8.18
C ILE A 136 7.62 5.40 -9.25
N SER A 137 7.58 4.78 -10.43
CA SER A 137 8.41 5.13 -11.58
C SER A 137 7.60 5.73 -12.74
N SER A 138 6.30 5.98 -12.54
CA SER A 138 5.38 6.48 -13.57
C SER A 138 5.41 8.00 -13.72
N VAL A 139 6.60 8.57 -13.96
CA VAL A 139 6.79 10.03 -14.04
C VAL A 139 5.90 10.66 -15.11
N GLU A 140 5.91 10.13 -16.33
CA GLU A 140 5.13 10.65 -17.45
C GLU A 140 3.62 10.43 -17.26
N GLY A 141 3.20 9.25 -16.78
CA GLY A 141 1.80 8.96 -16.51
C GLY A 141 1.23 9.86 -15.40
N VAL A 142 1.96 10.09 -14.32
CA VAL A 142 1.53 11.04 -13.28
C VAL A 142 1.50 12.46 -13.84
N ALA A 143 2.49 12.89 -14.62
CA ALA A 143 2.49 14.21 -15.25
C ALA A 143 1.27 14.41 -16.17
N ALA A 144 0.91 13.40 -16.97
CA ALA A 144 -0.29 13.42 -17.81
C ALA A 144 -1.58 13.53 -16.98
N ALA A 145 -1.70 12.76 -15.89
CA ALA A 145 -2.84 12.85 -14.98
C ALA A 145 -2.95 14.24 -14.34
N LYS A 146 -1.84 14.82 -13.89
CA LYS A 146 -1.79 16.18 -13.34
C LYS A 146 -2.17 17.23 -14.38
N ALA A 147 -1.69 17.09 -15.62
CA ALA A 147 -2.03 17.99 -16.72
C ALA A 147 -3.53 17.94 -17.08
N ALA A 148 -4.17 16.79 -16.87
CA ALA A 148 -5.62 16.62 -17.01
C ALA A 148 -6.44 17.12 -15.80
N GLY A 149 -5.78 17.69 -14.78
CA GLY A 149 -6.44 18.24 -13.59
C GLY A 149 -6.75 17.22 -12.50
N LEU A 150 -6.23 16.00 -12.60
CA LEU A 150 -6.44 14.95 -11.59
C LEU A 150 -5.55 15.17 -10.36
N GLN A 151 -6.05 14.76 -9.20
CA GLN A 151 -5.19 14.43 -8.07
C GLN A 151 -4.68 12.99 -8.21
N VAL A 152 -3.46 12.72 -7.75
CA VAL A 152 -2.80 11.43 -7.87
C VAL A 152 -2.22 10.98 -6.52
N LEU A 153 -2.65 9.81 -6.07
CA LEU A 153 -2.05 9.07 -4.97
C LEU A 153 -1.32 7.85 -5.52
N VAL A 154 -0.03 7.74 -5.26
CA VAL A 154 0.75 6.54 -5.59
C VAL A 154 0.84 5.63 -4.36
N THR A 155 0.37 4.39 -4.48
CA THR A 155 0.62 3.33 -3.48
C THR A 155 1.35 2.18 -4.16
N ASP A 156 2.59 1.95 -3.75
CA ASP A 156 3.51 1.07 -4.47
C ASP A 156 4.55 0.50 -3.51
N HIS A 157 5.28 -0.52 -3.93
CA HIS A 157 6.39 -1.13 -3.21
C HIS A 157 7.63 -1.35 -4.08
N HIS A 158 7.56 -1.08 -5.39
CA HIS A 158 8.70 -1.22 -6.28
C HIS A 158 9.84 -0.28 -5.92
N LEU A 159 11.04 -0.59 -6.42
CA LEU A 159 12.19 0.31 -6.28
C LEU A 159 11.94 1.58 -7.11
N PRO A 160 12.23 2.77 -6.54
CA PRO A 160 12.07 4.02 -7.25
C PRO A 160 13.08 4.15 -8.40
N GLY A 161 12.69 4.88 -9.45
CA GLY A 161 13.62 5.36 -10.47
C GLY A 161 14.54 6.47 -9.95
N HIS A 162 15.31 7.09 -10.87
CA HIS A 162 16.16 8.24 -10.56
C HIS A 162 15.36 9.46 -10.06
N GLU A 163 14.16 9.63 -10.61
CA GLU A 163 13.23 10.70 -10.27
C GLU A 163 11.91 10.10 -9.80
N LEU A 164 11.27 10.77 -8.85
CA LEU A 164 9.93 10.40 -8.38
C LEU A 164 8.87 11.17 -9.18
N PRO A 165 7.70 10.57 -9.43
CA PRO A 165 6.58 11.28 -10.03
C PRO A 165 6.11 12.44 -9.14
N ALA A 166 5.63 13.51 -9.76
CA ALA A 166 5.05 14.67 -9.06
C ALA A 166 3.60 14.41 -8.63
N ALA A 167 3.37 13.33 -7.87
CA ALA A 167 2.08 12.98 -7.31
C ALA A 167 1.74 13.82 -6.07
N ASP A 168 0.45 13.97 -5.75
CA ASP A 168 -0.01 14.69 -4.56
C ASP A 168 0.38 13.96 -3.26
N ALA A 169 0.45 12.63 -3.33
CA ALA A 169 1.00 11.80 -2.26
C ALA A 169 1.63 10.51 -2.83
N ILE A 170 2.69 10.04 -2.17
CA ILE A 170 3.38 8.77 -2.49
C ILE A 170 3.57 7.98 -1.20
N VAL A 171 2.98 6.79 -1.15
CA VAL A 171 3.19 5.80 -0.09
C VAL A 171 3.90 4.60 -0.71
N ASN A 172 5.20 4.52 -0.47
CA ASN A 172 6.01 3.38 -0.85
C ASN A 172 7.12 3.17 0.20
N PRO A 173 7.30 1.95 0.75
CA PRO A 173 8.33 1.66 1.75
C PRO A 173 9.76 1.80 1.19
N ASN A 174 9.95 1.63 -0.11
CA ASN A 174 11.23 1.71 -0.83
C ASN A 174 11.54 3.10 -1.39
N GLN A 175 10.66 4.09 -1.24
CA GLN A 175 10.95 5.45 -1.68
C GLN A 175 12.10 6.08 -0.85
N PRO A 176 12.90 6.98 -1.43
CA PRO A 176 14.03 7.60 -0.74
C PRO A 176 13.61 8.31 0.56
N GLY A 177 14.34 8.02 1.63
CA GLY A 177 14.10 8.60 2.96
C GLY A 177 12.93 8.01 3.75
N CYS A 178 12.26 6.95 3.26
CA CYS A 178 11.25 6.24 4.04
C CYS A 178 11.92 5.32 5.08
N THR A 179 11.57 5.47 6.36
CA THR A 179 12.16 4.70 7.47
C THR A 179 11.38 3.43 7.79
N PHE A 180 10.24 3.18 7.13
CA PHE A 180 9.44 1.98 7.37
C PHE A 180 10.26 0.69 7.27
N PRO A 181 10.33 -0.14 8.33
CA PRO A 181 11.23 -1.29 8.40
C PRO A 181 10.99 -2.36 7.33
N SER A 182 9.73 -2.66 7.00
CA SER A 182 9.41 -3.74 6.05
C SER A 182 9.52 -3.24 4.60
N LYS A 183 10.74 -3.31 4.05
CA LYS A 183 11.04 -3.02 2.64
C LYS A 183 10.51 -4.07 1.66
N SER A 184 10.10 -5.23 2.17
CA SER A 184 9.53 -6.34 1.40
C SER A 184 8.01 -6.42 1.49
N LEU A 185 7.34 -5.34 1.90
CA LEU A 185 5.89 -5.26 1.89
C LEU A 185 5.37 -5.33 0.44
N ALA A 186 4.34 -6.11 0.19
CA ALA A 186 3.62 -6.21 -1.09
C ALA A 186 2.75 -4.96 -1.36
N GLY A 187 2.40 -4.69 -2.61
CA GLY A 187 1.51 -3.58 -3.01
C GLY A 187 0.17 -3.60 -2.27
N VAL A 188 -0.46 -4.78 -2.15
CA VAL A 188 -1.70 -5.00 -1.38
C VAL A 188 -1.52 -4.64 0.09
N GLY A 189 -0.35 -4.90 0.65
CA GLY A 189 0.00 -4.50 2.00
C GLY A 189 0.09 -2.98 2.15
N VAL A 190 0.66 -2.29 1.17
CA VAL A 190 0.80 -0.82 1.18
C VAL A 190 -0.58 -0.16 1.20
N ILE A 191 -1.48 -0.53 0.29
CA ILE A 191 -2.84 0.04 0.27
C ILE A 191 -3.63 -0.33 1.54
N PHE A 192 -3.42 -1.53 2.10
CA PHE A 192 -4.02 -1.89 3.39
C PHE A 192 -3.57 -0.97 4.52
N TYR A 193 -2.26 -0.63 4.59
CA TYR A 193 -1.76 0.35 5.57
C TYR A 193 -2.36 1.75 5.36
N VAL A 194 -2.55 2.19 4.12
CA VAL A 194 -3.24 3.45 3.80
C VAL A 194 -4.67 3.45 4.32
N LEU A 195 -5.42 2.36 4.10
CA LEU A 195 -6.79 2.20 4.61
C LEU A 195 -6.84 2.17 6.14
N MET A 196 -5.87 1.52 6.80
CA MET A 196 -5.74 1.54 8.26
C MET A 196 -5.55 2.95 8.80
N ALA A 197 -4.63 3.71 8.19
CA ALA A 197 -4.33 5.08 8.57
C ALA A 197 -5.54 6.00 8.33
N LEU A 198 -6.22 5.85 7.18
CA LEU A 198 -7.44 6.57 6.85
C LEU A 198 -8.54 6.29 7.87
N ARG A 199 -8.80 5.02 8.20
CA ARG A 199 -9.79 4.64 9.21
C ARG A 199 -9.48 5.25 10.58
N ALA A 200 -8.21 5.27 10.99
CA ALA A 200 -7.80 5.91 12.23
C ALA A 200 -8.15 7.40 12.21
N ARG A 201 -7.78 8.13 11.15
CA ARG A 201 -8.10 9.56 11.00
C ARG A 201 -9.60 9.83 10.96
N LEU A 202 -10.37 9.00 10.28
CA LEU A 202 -11.83 9.12 10.22
C LEU A 202 -12.48 8.94 11.59
N ARG A 203 -11.99 8.00 12.41
CA ARG A 203 -12.44 7.85 13.80
C ARG A 203 -12.12 9.10 14.62
N ASP A 204 -10.89 9.60 14.54
CA ASP A 204 -10.44 10.74 15.34
C ASP A 204 -11.17 12.05 14.96
N THR A 205 -11.74 12.11 13.76
CA THR A 205 -12.49 13.27 13.24
C THR A 205 -14.02 13.11 13.31
N GLY A 206 -14.52 12.08 14.00
CA GLY A 206 -15.96 11.89 14.22
C GLY A 206 -16.75 11.39 12.99
N TRP A 207 -16.08 10.91 11.94
CA TRP A 207 -16.75 10.41 10.72
C TRP A 207 -17.70 9.23 11.01
N PHE A 208 -17.42 8.48 12.07
CA PHE A 208 -18.21 7.33 12.51
C PHE A 208 -19.21 7.66 13.63
N ASP A 209 -19.42 8.92 14.00
CA ASP A 209 -20.38 9.26 15.07
C ASP A 209 -21.83 8.90 14.69
N GLN A 210 -22.12 8.88 13.38
CA GLN A 210 -23.42 8.54 12.81
C GLN A 210 -23.36 7.29 11.91
N ARG A 211 -22.26 6.53 11.96
CA ARG A 211 -22.00 5.37 11.07
C ARG A 211 -21.29 4.26 11.83
N ALA A 212 -21.55 3.00 11.49
CA ALA A 212 -20.77 1.92 12.07
C ALA A 212 -19.29 2.06 11.64
N GLN A 213 -18.36 2.04 12.61
CA GLN A 213 -16.95 1.98 12.29
C GLN A 213 -16.61 0.57 11.74
N PRO A 214 -16.16 0.44 10.48
CA PRO A 214 -15.96 -0.87 9.85
C PRO A 214 -14.80 -1.64 10.50
N ASN A 215 -14.80 -2.96 10.37
CA ASN A 215 -13.67 -3.81 10.73
C ASN A 215 -12.82 -4.11 9.48
N LEU A 216 -11.63 -3.51 9.36
CA LEU A 216 -10.76 -3.78 8.20
C LEU A 216 -10.19 -5.20 8.18
N GLY A 217 -10.32 -5.97 9.28
CA GLY A 217 -9.97 -7.39 9.27
C GLY A 217 -10.79 -8.21 8.26
N GLU A 218 -11.97 -7.72 7.85
CA GLU A 218 -12.81 -8.34 6.81
C GLU A 218 -12.18 -8.26 5.41
N LEU A 219 -11.08 -7.53 5.23
CA LEU A 219 -10.34 -7.42 3.97
C LEU A 219 -9.17 -8.41 3.85
N LEU A 220 -8.97 -9.29 4.84
CA LEU A 220 -7.80 -10.19 4.91
C LEU A 220 -8.07 -11.61 4.41
N ASP A 221 -9.31 -11.92 4.02
CA ASP A 221 -9.79 -13.26 3.66
C ASP A 221 -10.24 -13.37 2.19
#